data_AF-A0A2V4N6N0-F1
#
_entry.id   AF-A0A2V4N6N0-F1
#
_cell.length_a   1.000
_cell.length_b   1.000
_cell.length_c   1.000
_cell.angle_alpha   90.00
_cell.angle_beta   90.00
_cell.angle_gamma   90.00
#
_symmetry.space_group_name_H-M   'P 1'
#
loop_
_entity.id
_entity.type
_entity.pdbx_description
1 polymer ?
#
loop_
_entity_poly.entity_id
_entity_poly.type
_entity_poly.pdbx_seq_one_letter_code
_entity_poly.pdbx_strand_id
1 'polypeptide(L)'
;VIADGKSGPLAHLPSGSFQANNAWLTLWAIAFNLLRAAGALAGAFHARATTATLRAHLVNVPARLARSARRLTLHLPDRWPWQQPFTALFDAAHAPPA
;
A
#
# COMPACT_ATOMS: atom_id res chain seq x y z
N VAL A 1 -1.59 -11.72 9.10
CA VAL A 1 -1.65 -10.71 10.19
C VAL A 1 -0.44 -10.79 11.12
N ILE A 2 -0.34 -11.78 12.03
CA ILE A 2 0.79 -11.85 13.00
C ILE A 2 2.15 -11.94 12.30
N ALA A 3 2.28 -12.83 11.29
CA ALA A 3 3.51 -12.97 10.53
C ALA A 3 3.90 -11.66 9.80
N ASP A 4 2.95 -10.94 9.19
CA ASP A 4 3.19 -9.63 8.54
C ASP A 4 3.64 -8.55 9.51
N GLY A 5 3.07 -8.53 10.72
CA GLY A 5 3.47 -7.59 11.76
C GLY A 5 4.90 -7.85 12.21
N LYS A 6 5.20 -9.12 12.54
CA LYS A 6 6.52 -9.56 13.01
C LYS A 6 7.62 -9.49 11.94
N SER A 7 7.28 -9.63 10.65
CA SER A 7 8.24 -9.48 9.55
C SER A 7 8.43 -8.04 9.08
N GLY A 8 7.75 -7.08 9.71
CA GLY A 8 7.77 -5.68 9.31
C GLY A 8 7.87 -4.75 10.52
N PRO A 9 6.97 -3.76 10.64
CA PRO A 9 7.17 -2.66 11.58
C PRO A 9 7.00 -3.04 13.06
N LEU A 10 6.45 -4.22 13.38
CA LEU A 10 6.38 -4.69 14.78
C LEU A 10 7.55 -5.60 15.17
N ALA A 11 8.51 -5.84 14.27
CA ALA A 11 9.73 -6.58 14.59
C ALA A 11 10.57 -5.85 15.65
N HIS A 12 10.66 -4.52 15.53
CA HIS A 12 11.40 -3.66 16.44
C HIS A 12 10.57 -2.41 16.71
N LEU A 13 10.06 -2.31 17.95
CA LEU A 13 9.33 -1.12 18.38
C LEU A 13 10.29 0.07 18.52
N PRO A 14 9.92 1.26 18.01
CA PRO A 14 10.86 2.36 17.84
C PRO A 14 11.17 3.13 19.13
N SER A 15 10.49 2.85 20.24
CA SER A 15 10.60 3.61 21.49
C SER A 15 10.65 2.72 22.73
N GLY A 16 11.25 3.22 23.82
CA GLY A 16 11.12 2.65 25.16
C GLY A 16 9.80 3.03 25.87
N SER A 17 9.03 3.97 25.32
CA SER A 17 7.75 4.38 25.87
C SER A 17 6.60 3.48 25.39
N PHE A 18 5.83 2.95 26.33
CA PHE A 18 4.67 2.11 26.04
C PHE A 18 3.62 2.86 25.19
N GLN A 19 3.34 4.13 25.51
CA GLN A 19 2.32 4.90 24.80
C GLN A 19 2.73 5.22 23.36
N ALA A 20 4.02 5.46 23.12
CA ALA A 20 4.55 5.65 21.77
C ALA A 20 4.41 4.36 20.93
N ASN A 21 4.69 3.21 21.54
CA ASN A 21 4.55 1.91 20.88
C ASN A 21 3.08 1.50 20.66
N ASN A 22 2.16 1.94 21.51
CA ASN A 22 0.73 1.80 21.28
C ASN A 22 0.28 2.59 20.04
N ALA A 23 0.68 3.85 19.93
CA ALA A 23 0.41 4.66 18.73
C ALA A 23 1.00 4.01 17.48
N TRP A 24 2.22 3.48 17.56
CA TRP A 24 2.86 2.74 16.49
C TRP A 24 2.07 1.49 16.05
N LEU A 25 1.60 0.69 17.01
CA LEU A 25 0.74 -0.47 16.73
C LEU A 25 -0.56 -0.06 16.03
N THR A 26 -1.18 1.03 16.48
CA THR A 26 -2.41 1.57 15.88
C THR A 26 -2.17 1.99 14.42
N LEU A 27 -1.09 2.72 14.14
CA LEU A 27 -0.71 3.12 12.79
C LEU A 27 -0.44 1.90 11.89
N TRP A 28 0.27 0.89 12.41
CA TRP A 28 0.48 -0.34 11.68
C TRP A 28 -0.84 -1.05 11.35
N ALA A 29 -1.78 -1.14 12.29
CA ALA A 29 -3.06 -1.81 12.07
C ALA A 29 -3.88 -1.10 10.98
N ILE A 30 -3.89 0.23 10.97
CA ILE A 30 -4.52 1.04 9.92
C ILE A 30 -3.86 0.76 8.56
N ALA A 31 -2.53 0.88 8.48
CA ALA A 31 -1.78 0.63 7.24
C ALA A 31 -1.96 -0.81 6.73
N PHE A 32 -2.00 -1.80 7.63
CA PHE A 32 -2.28 -3.19 7.30
C PHE A 32 -3.66 -3.32 6.65
N ASN A 33 -4.71 -2.79 7.28
CA ASN A 33 -6.07 -2.87 6.75
C ASN A 33 -6.20 -2.16 5.39
N LEU A 34 -5.58 -0.99 5.22
CA LEU A 34 -5.54 -0.28 3.94
C LEU A 34 -4.85 -1.11 2.85
N LEU A 35 -3.70 -1.72 3.15
CA LEU A 35 -3.02 -2.61 2.20
C LEU A 35 -3.87 -3.84 1.87
N ARG A 36 -4.58 -4.42 2.84
CA ARG A 36 -5.48 -5.55 2.59
C ARG A 36 -6.64 -5.17 1.69
N ALA A 37 -7.26 -4.01 1.90
CA ALA A 37 -8.30 -3.49 1.02
C ALA A 37 -7.75 -3.21 -0.39
N ALA A 38 -6.59 -2.56 -0.49
CA ALA A 38 -5.93 -2.29 -1.76
C ALA A 38 -5.61 -3.59 -2.53
N GLY A 39 -5.11 -4.61 -1.84
CA GLY A 39 -4.83 -5.92 -2.44
C GLY A 39 -6.10 -6.61 -2.96
N ALA A 40 -7.23 -6.48 -2.26
CA ALA A 40 -8.51 -7.01 -2.72
C ALA A 40 -8.99 -6.32 -4.01
N LEU A 41 -8.82 -5.00 -4.11
CA LEU A 41 -9.18 -4.22 -5.31
C LEU A 41 -8.23 -4.46 -6.49
N ALA A 42 -6.95 -4.74 -6.22
CA ALA A 42 -5.93 -4.99 -7.25
C ALA A 42 -6.05 -6.38 -7.92
N GLY A 43 -6.90 -7.28 -7.41
CA GLY A 43 -7.23 -8.56 -8.03
C GLY A 43 -6.89 -9.80 -7.19
N ALA A 44 -7.30 -10.99 -7.67
CA ALA A 44 -7.32 -12.24 -6.90
C ALA A 44 -5.95 -12.67 -6.33
N PHE A 45 -4.86 -12.45 -7.08
CA PHE A 45 -3.50 -12.72 -6.60
C PHE A 45 -3.13 -11.80 -5.42
N HIS A 46 -3.32 -10.48 -5.58
CA HIS A 46 -2.99 -9.50 -4.55
C HIS A 46 -3.90 -9.62 -3.32
N ALA A 47 -5.14 -10.09 -3.49
CA ALA A 47 -6.05 -10.39 -2.40
C ALA A 47 -5.50 -11.45 -1.43
N ARG A 48 -4.57 -12.32 -1.86
CA ARG A 48 -3.93 -13.34 -1.01
C ARG A 48 -2.47 -13.05 -0.70
N ALA A 49 -1.89 -12.01 -1.30
CA ALA A 49 -0.48 -11.67 -1.15
C ALA A 49 -0.14 -11.16 0.26
N THR A 50 1.13 -11.34 0.66
CA THR A 50 1.65 -10.74 1.91
C THR A 50 1.73 -9.23 1.80
N THR A 51 1.76 -8.52 2.93
CA THR A 51 1.90 -7.05 2.89
C THR A 51 3.24 -6.60 2.32
N ALA A 52 4.29 -7.41 2.44
CA ALA A 52 5.58 -7.13 1.81
C ALA A 52 5.48 -7.16 0.28
N THR A 53 4.81 -8.19 -0.27
CA THR A 53 4.51 -8.29 -1.70
C THR A 53 3.66 -7.12 -2.17
N LEU A 54 2.60 -6.76 -1.44
CA LEU A 54 1.75 -5.62 -1.77
C LEU A 54 2.52 -4.30 -1.81
N ARG A 55 3.42 -4.06 -0.83
CA ARG A 55 4.28 -2.88 -0.85
C ARG A 55 5.19 -2.87 -2.07
N ALA A 56 5.85 -3.99 -2.38
CA ALA A 56 6.75 -4.07 -3.52
C ALA A 56 6.04 -3.88 -4.88
N HIS A 57 4.81 -4.41 -5.00
CA HIS A 57 4.10 -4.42 -6.28
C HIS A 57 3.22 -3.19 -6.50
N LEU A 58 2.64 -2.61 -5.45
CA LEU A 58 1.58 -1.60 -5.58
C LEU A 58 1.90 -0.26 -4.92
N VAL A 59 2.87 -0.19 -4.00
CA VAL A 59 3.17 1.04 -3.23
C VAL A 59 4.53 1.62 -3.58
N ASN A 60 5.59 0.82 -3.43
CA ASN A 60 6.98 1.21 -3.71
C ASN A 60 7.29 1.11 -5.20
N VAL A 61 6.37 1.57 -6.05
CA VAL A 61 6.51 1.58 -7.50
C VAL A 61 7.31 2.82 -7.89
N PRO A 62 8.43 2.68 -8.64
CA PRO A 62 9.19 3.84 -9.09
C PRO A 62 8.33 4.68 -10.02
N ALA A 63 8.19 5.97 -9.73
CA ALA A 63 7.36 6.85 -10.51
C ALA A 63 7.91 8.28 -10.53
N ARG A 64 7.73 8.97 -11.66
CA ARG A 64 8.04 10.40 -11.77
C ARG A 64 6.76 11.20 -11.63
N LEU A 65 6.75 12.14 -10.70
CA LEU A 65 5.66 13.07 -10.50
C LEU A 65 5.85 14.30 -11.39
N ALA A 66 4.88 14.57 -12.25
CA ALA A 66 4.79 15.80 -13.02
C ALA A 66 3.55 16.59 -12.58
N ARG A 67 3.67 17.91 -12.47
CA ARG A 67 2.54 18.81 -12.24
C ARG A 67 2.42 19.75 -13.42
N SER A 68 1.24 19.83 -14.03
CA SER A 68 0.92 20.83 -15.05
C SER A 68 -0.44 21.45 -14.74
N ALA A 69 -0.49 22.78 -14.71
CA ALA A 69 -1.66 23.54 -14.25
C ALA A 69 -2.19 23.00 -12.90
N ARG A 70 -3.43 22.49 -12.89
CA ARG A 70 -4.10 21.89 -11.71
C ARG A 70 -4.14 20.36 -11.76
N ARG A 71 -3.30 19.72 -12.59
CA ARG A 71 -3.24 18.26 -12.75
C ARG A 71 -1.91 17.72 -12.25
N LEU A 72 -2.00 16.69 -11.41
CA LEU A 72 -0.90 15.83 -11.01
C LEU A 72 -0.88 14.62 -11.94
N THR A 73 0.26 14.32 -12.56
CA THR A 73 0.44 13.17 -13.43
C THR A 73 1.57 12.31 -12.88
N LEU A 74 1.27 11.03 -12.67
CA LEU A 74 2.22 10.04 -12.23
C LEU A 74 2.70 9.25 -13.45
N HIS A 75 3.94 9.46 -13.86
CA HIS A 75 4.57 8.66 -14.90
C HIS A 75 5.12 7.37 -14.28
N LEU A 76 4.48 6.26 -14.63
CA LEU A 76 4.83 4.92 -14.17
C LEU A 76 5.79 4.25 -15.17
N PRO A 77 6.47 3.15 -14.79
CA PRO A 77 7.31 2.39 -15.70
C PRO A 77 6.48 1.78 -16.82
N ASP A 78 7.07 1.63 -18.00
CA ASP A 78 6.43 0.93 -19.11
C ASP A 78 6.59 -0.58 -18.98
N ARG A 79 5.55 -1.34 -19.37
CA ARG A 79 5.56 -2.82 -19.48
C ARG A 79 6.00 -3.57 -18.21
N TRP A 80 5.78 -2.97 -17.05
CA TRP A 80 6.08 -3.63 -15.78
C TRP A 80 4.96 -4.63 -15.38
N PRO A 81 5.28 -5.73 -14.68
CA PRO A 81 4.33 -6.84 -14.49
C PRO A 81 3.04 -6.50 -13.74
N TRP A 82 3.06 -5.48 -12.88
CA TRP A 82 1.94 -5.14 -12.00
C TRP A 82 1.14 -3.91 -12.47
N GLN A 83 1.35 -3.49 -13.73
CA GLN A 83 0.62 -2.37 -14.34
C GLN A 83 -0.89 -2.54 -14.23
N GLN A 84 -1.41 -3.69 -14.67
CA GLN A 84 -2.85 -3.95 -14.68
C GLN A 84 -3.46 -3.96 -13.26
N PRO A 85 -2.90 -4.71 -12.28
CA PRO A 85 -3.32 -4.62 -10.88
C PRO A 85 -3.29 -3.21 -10.28
N PHE A 86 -2.25 -2.43 -10.58
CA PHE A 86 -2.13 -1.05 -10.10
C PHE A 86 -3.24 -0.17 -10.68
N THR A 87 -3.48 -0.25 -11.99
CA THR A 87 -4.55 0.51 -12.65
C THR A 87 -5.92 0.13 -12.10
N ALA A 88 -6.21 -1.16 -11.90
CA ALA A 88 -7.47 -1.63 -11.31
C ALA A 88 -7.71 -1.05 -9.91
N LEU A 89 -6.67 -1.05 -9.06
CA LEU A 89 -6.72 -0.41 -7.75
C LEU A 89 -6.97 1.10 -7.88
N PHE A 90 -6.24 1.78 -8.78
CA PHE A 90 -6.35 3.22 -8.96
C PHE A 90 -7.77 3.61 -9.41
N ASP A 91 -8.32 2.93 -10.40
CA ASP A 91 -9.66 3.21 -10.92
C ASP A 91 -10.74 2.95 -9.87
N ALA A 92 -10.63 1.84 -9.12
CA ALA A 92 -11.57 1.52 -8.05
C ALA A 92 -11.53 2.55 -6.90
N ALA A 93 -10.34 3.01 -6.51
CA ALA A 93 -10.16 3.96 -5.43
C ALA A 93 -10.61 5.39 -5.78
N HIS A 94 -10.67 5.73 -7.07
CA HIS A 94 -11.05 7.07 -7.57
C HIS A 94 -12.39 7.07 -8.32
N ALA A 95 -13.13 5.97 -8.28
CA ALA A 95 -14.48 5.91 -8.83
C ALA A 95 -15.39 6.93 -8.13
N PRO A 96 -16.29 7.61 -8.85
CA PRO A 96 -17.26 8.51 -8.23
C PRO A 96 -18.17 7.72 -7.27
N PRO A 97 -18.61 8.33 -6.16
CA PRO A 97 -19.62 7.71 -5.31
C PRO A 97 -20.91 7.48 -6.09
N ALA A 98 -21.64 6.43 -5.72
CA ALA A 98 -22.95 6.09 -6.28
C ALA A 98 -24.01 7.15 -5.96
#